data_AF-A0AAP5EAE7-F1
#
_entry.id   AF-A0AAP5EAE7-F1
#
_cell.length_a   1.000
_cell.length_b   1.000
_cell.length_c   1.000
_cell.angle_alpha   90.00
_cell.angle_beta   90.00
_cell.angle_gamma   90.00
#
_symmetry.space_group_name_H-M   'P 1'
#
loop_
_entity.id
_entity.type
_entity.pdbx_description
1 polymer ?
#
loop_
_entity_poly.entity_id
_entity_poly.type
_entity_poly.pdbx_seq_one_letter_code
_entity_poly.pdbx_strand_id
1 'polypeptide(L)'
;MIKPGKGYRPALQRWIAVLVIAAALAVGLRGIAKDVHFDGSLLGQVFIADAGWTQSVPPEVVEARQLLAQHHDGNLPVALGPGLKKDPLLQQRLWEGLYPTRLHDAAHGRILWNMPGPQQPGCLEIARSERIVLVDCP
;
A
#
# COMPACT_ATOMS: atom_id res chain seq x y z
N MET A 1 -70.38 46.66 7.78
CA MET A 1 -69.09 46.44 8.46
C MET A 1 -68.72 44.96 8.34
N ILE A 2 -67.78 44.61 7.46
CA ILE A 2 -67.30 43.23 7.28
C ILE A 2 -65.84 43.19 7.74
N LYS A 3 -65.54 42.44 8.81
CA LYS A 3 -64.18 42.20 9.29
C LYS A 3 -63.50 41.17 8.36
N PRO A 4 -62.27 41.40 7.87
CA PRO A 4 -61.51 40.35 7.22
C PRO A 4 -60.84 39.47 8.28
N GLY A 5 -61.21 38.19 8.32
CA GLY A 5 -60.52 37.17 9.10
C GLY A 5 -59.14 36.91 8.49
N LYS A 6 -58.08 37.21 9.25
CA LYS A 6 -56.68 36.97 8.86
C LYS A 6 -56.42 35.46 8.76
N GLY A 7 -56.18 34.98 7.54
CA GLY A 7 -55.88 33.58 7.25
C GLY A 7 -54.48 33.17 7.73
N TYR A 8 -54.40 32.50 8.88
CA TYR A 8 -53.21 31.84 9.45
C TYR A 8 -52.75 30.57 8.66
N ARG A 9 -52.93 30.53 7.33
CA ARG A 9 -52.73 29.32 6.53
C ARG A 9 -51.36 29.14 5.82
N PRO A 10 -50.54 30.17 5.53
CA PRO A 10 -49.32 29.95 4.73
C PRO A 10 -48.17 29.33 5.55
N ALA A 11 -48.10 29.58 6.86
CA ALA A 11 -47.03 29.05 7.71
C ALA A 11 -47.21 27.55 7.98
N LEU A 12 -48.43 27.11 8.33
CA LEU A 12 -48.72 25.70 8.60
C LEU A 12 -48.49 24.82 7.37
N GLN A 13 -48.87 25.29 6.19
CA GLN A 13 -48.70 24.55 4.94
C GLN A 13 -47.22 24.38 4.55
N ARG A 14 -46.36 25.37 4.86
CA ARG A 14 -44.91 25.28 4.69
C ARG A 14 -44.27 24.25 5.62
N TRP A 15 -44.70 24.23 6.90
CA TRP A 15 -44.20 23.23 7.87
C TRP A 15 -44.57 21.81 7.48
N ILE A 16 -45.80 21.60 6.99
CA ILE A 16 -46.24 20.30 6.47
C ILE A 16 -45.39 19.88 5.27
N ALA A 17 -45.14 20.78 4.32
CA ALA A 17 -44.31 20.48 3.15
C ALA A 17 -42.87 20.09 3.54
N VAL A 18 -42.25 20.80 4.49
CA VAL A 18 -40.91 20.49 4.99
C VAL A 18 -40.89 19.11 5.67
N LEU A 19 -41.90 18.80 6.49
CA LEU A 19 -42.00 17.50 7.16
C LEU A 19 -42.14 16.35 6.15
N VAL A 20 -42.95 16.55 5.11
CA VAL A 20 -43.14 15.54 4.05
C VAL A 20 -41.85 15.31 3.26
N ILE A 21 -41.13 16.38 2.90
CA ILE A 21 -39.85 16.27 2.20
C ILE A 21 -38.80 15.59 3.07
N ALA A 22 -38.70 15.96 4.35
CA ALA A 22 -37.79 15.34 5.29
C ALA A 22 -38.10 13.85 5.50
N ALA A 23 -39.37 13.48 5.60
CA ALA A 23 -39.79 12.09 5.72
C ALA A 23 -39.45 11.30 4.45
N ALA A 24 -39.71 11.85 3.26
CA ALA A 24 -39.36 11.22 1.98
C ALA A 24 -37.85 11.00 1.84
N LEU A 25 -37.04 12.00 2.22
CA LEU A 25 -35.58 11.89 2.25
C LEU A 25 -35.11 10.79 3.22
N ALA A 26 -35.64 10.76 4.44
CA ALA A 26 -35.28 9.76 5.44
C ALA A 26 -35.61 8.32 5.00
N VAL A 27 -36.73 8.13 4.31
CA VAL A 27 -37.12 6.83 3.75
C VAL A 27 -36.22 6.44 2.57
N GLY A 28 -35.93 7.37 1.66
CA GLY A 28 -35.01 7.13 0.54
C GLY A 28 -33.59 6.78 1.00
N LEU A 29 -33.07 7.52 1.99
CA LEU A 29 -31.77 7.26 2.62
C LEU A 29 -31.71 5.89 3.31
N ARG A 30 -32.79 5.48 3.98
CA ARG A 30 -32.88 4.13 4.59
C ARG A 30 -32.87 3.00 3.56
N GLY A 31 -33.46 3.21 2.38
CA GLY A 31 -33.41 2.25 1.28
C GLY A 31 -31.98 2.08 0.76
N ILE A 32 -31.31 3.19 0.47
CA ILE A 32 -29.92 3.19 0.00
C ILE A 32 -28.99 2.55 1.05
N ALA A 33 -29.15 2.89 2.32
CA ALA A 33 -28.32 2.33 3.40
C ALA A 33 -28.50 0.82 3.62
N LYS A 34 -29.63 0.23 3.20
CA LYS A 34 -29.85 -1.23 3.28
C LYS A 34 -29.14 -2.00 2.17
N ASP A 35 -29.01 -1.40 0.98
CA ASP A 35 -28.43 -2.06 -0.18
C ASP A 35 -26.92 -1.86 -0.27
N VAL A 36 -26.36 -0.86 0.40
CA VAL A 36 -24.91 -0.67 0.46
C VAL A 36 -24.33 -1.43 1.64
N HIS A 37 -24.04 -2.72 1.40
CA HIS A 37 -23.15 -3.49 2.28
C HIS A 37 -21.73 -2.93 2.16
N PHE A 38 -21.43 -1.85 2.89
CA PHE A 38 -20.05 -1.44 3.13
C PHE A 38 -19.42 -2.48 4.05
N ASP A 39 -18.74 -3.45 3.45
CA ASP A 39 -17.92 -4.38 4.22
C ASP A 39 -16.71 -3.60 4.76
N GLY A 40 -16.78 -3.18 6.02
CA GLY A 40 -15.69 -2.48 6.69
C GLY A 40 -14.39 -3.30 6.68
N SER A 41 -14.47 -4.62 6.51
CA SER A 41 -13.30 -5.48 6.36
C SER A 41 -12.61 -5.28 5.00
N LEU A 42 -13.35 -5.01 3.91
CA LEU A 42 -12.78 -4.69 2.59
C LEU A 42 -12.10 -3.32 2.60
N LEU A 43 -12.72 -2.31 3.21
CA LEU A 43 -12.05 -1.02 3.42
C LEU A 43 -10.78 -1.17 4.26
N GLY A 44 -10.84 -1.96 5.34
CA GLY A 44 -9.67 -2.29 6.16
C GLY A 44 -8.54 -2.94 5.37
N GLN A 45 -8.86 -3.82 4.40
CA GLN A 45 -7.88 -4.46 3.52
C GLN A 45 -7.18 -3.48 2.56
N VAL A 46 -7.89 -2.45 2.07
CA VAL A 46 -7.28 -1.41 1.22
C VAL A 46 -6.31 -0.51 1.99
N PHE A 47 -6.48 -0.40 3.32
CA PHE A 47 -5.60 0.38 4.19
C PHE A 47 -4.46 -0.43 4.82
N ILE A 48 -4.29 -1.72 4.48
CA ILE A 48 -3.09 -2.46 4.90
C ILE A 48 -1.91 -1.87 4.13
N ALA A 49 -0.96 -1.27 4.85
CA ALA A 49 0.33 -0.87 4.28
C ALA A 49 0.94 -2.10 3.59
N ASP A 50 1.17 -2.02 2.28
CA ASP A 50 1.60 -3.09 1.37
C ASP A 50 0.52 -4.02 0.77
N ALA A 51 -0.78 -3.72 0.89
CA ALA A 51 -1.82 -4.46 0.15
C ALA A 51 -1.56 -4.42 -1.38
N GLY A 52 -1.46 -5.60 -2.00
CA GLY A 52 -1.21 -5.70 -3.45
C GLY A 52 0.26 -5.48 -3.86
N TRP A 53 1.17 -5.18 -2.92
CA TRP A 53 2.55 -4.82 -3.25
C TRP A 53 3.30 -5.99 -3.89
N THR A 54 3.20 -7.20 -3.31
CA THR A 54 3.90 -8.39 -3.80
C THR A 54 3.48 -8.80 -5.22
N GLN A 55 2.27 -8.43 -5.66
CA GLN A 55 1.78 -8.64 -7.02
C GLN A 55 2.20 -7.53 -8.00
N SER A 56 2.60 -6.36 -7.48
CA SER A 56 2.89 -5.15 -8.27
C SER A 56 4.37 -4.94 -8.59
N VAL A 57 5.26 -5.66 -7.90
CA VAL A 57 6.71 -5.53 -8.06
C VAL A 57 7.33 -6.80 -8.64
N PRO A 58 8.50 -6.70 -9.30
CA PRO A 58 9.25 -7.87 -9.72
C PRO A 58 9.52 -8.76 -8.52
N PRO A 59 9.38 -10.09 -8.63
CA PRO A 59 9.40 -10.88 -7.41
C PRO A 59 10.83 -11.01 -6.83
N GLU A 60 11.87 -10.56 -7.53
CA GLU A 60 13.24 -10.33 -7.01
C GLU A 60 13.24 -9.27 -5.91
N VAL A 61 12.43 -8.23 -6.06
CA VAL A 61 12.30 -7.14 -5.09
C VAL A 61 11.62 -7.65 -3.82
N VAL A 62 10.60 -8.51 -3.97
CA VAL A 62 9.93 -9.17 -2.85
C VAL A 62 10.91 -10.04 -2.07
N GLU A 63 11.64 -10.90 -2.77
CA GLU A 63 12.62 -11.79 -2.16
C GLU A 63 13.75 -11.01 -1.48
N ALA A 64 14.27 -9.96 -2.12
CA ALA A 64 15.29 -9.10 -1.52
C ALA A 64 14.79 -8.43 -0.23
N ARG A 65 13.56 -7.89 -0.24
CA ARG A 65 12.96 -7.27 0.95
C ARG A 65 12.79 -8.30 2.08
N GLN A 66 12.35 -9.51 1.76
CA GLN A 66 12.20 -10.59 2.74
C GLN A 66 13.54 -11.03 3.34
N LEU A 67 14.56 -11.22 2.50
CA LEU A 67 15.91 -11.58 2.95
C LEU A 67 16.49 -10.51 3.88
N LEU A 68 16.34 -9.24 3.53
CA LEU A 68 16.82 -8.13 4.35
C LEU A 68 16.03 -8.03 5.66
N ALA A 69 14.70 -8.18 5.64
CA ALA A 69 13.89 -8.14 6.86
C ALA A 69 14.29 -9.22 7.88
N GLN A 70 14.79 -10.37 7.42
CA GLN A 70 15.13 -11.51 8.28
C GLN A 70 16.61 -11.55 8.68
N HIS A 71 17.51 -11.12 7.80
CA HIS A 71 18.94 -11.37 7.93
C HIS A 71 19.80 -10.11 7.95
N HIS A 72 19.21 -8.92 7.83
CA HIS A 72 19.93 -7.66 7.76
C HIS A 72 19.62 -6.71 8.93
N ASP A 73 20.69 -6.10 9.44
CA ASP A 73 20.57 -4.97 10.35
C ASP A 73 20.30 -3.72 9.49
N GLY A 74 19.10 -3.17 9.59
CA GLY A 74 18.63 -2.06 8.75
C GLY A 74 19.46 -0.77 8.84
N ASN A 75 20.45 -0.68 9.74
CA ASN A 75 21.40 0.43 9.79
C ASN A 75 22.57 0.28 8.81
N LEU A 76 22.89 -0.95 8.39
CA LEU A 76 24.00 -1.25 7.49
C LEU A 76 23.58 -0.95 6.05
N PRO A 77 24.46 -0.36 5.23
CA PRO A 77 24.17 -0.19 3.82
C PRO A 77 24.30 -1.55 3.09
N VAL A 78 23.56 -1.71 1.99
CA VAL A 78 23.58 -2.92 1.14
C VAL A 78 23.91 -2.55 -0.29
N ALA A 79 24.84 -3.27 -0.91
CA ALA A 79 25.13 -3.10 -2.32
C ALA A 79 24.30 -4.04 -3.21
N LEU A 80 24.05 -3.60 -4.44
CA LEU A 80 23.50 -4.47 -5.48
C LEU A 80 24.66 -5.13 -6.25
N GLY A 81 24.63 -6.44 -6.36
CA GLY A 81 25.62 -7.24 -7.06
C GLY A 81 25.39 -7.30 -8.58
N PRO A 82 26.38 -7.80 -9.33
CA PRO A 82 26.24 -8.15 -10.74
C PRO A 82 24.97 -8.96 -11.03
N GLY A 83 24.22 -8.57 -12.06
CA GLY A 83 22.93 -9.18 -12.40
C GLY A 83 21.75 -8.28 -12.02
N LEU A 84 21.70 -7.82 -10.77
CA LEU A 84 20.65 -6.89 -10.31
C LEU A 84 20.87 -5.46 -10.82
N LYS A 85 22.14 -5.11 -11.10
CA LYS A 85 22.54 -3.83 -11.73
C LYS A 85 22.39 -3.80 -13.25
N LYS A 86 22.20 -4.96 -13.90
CA LYS A 86 22.20 -5.04 -15.38
C LYS A 86 20.89 -4.54 -15.98
N ASP A 87 19.79 -4.74 -15.27
CA ASP A 87 18.48 -4.27 -15.68
C ASP A 87 18.16 -2.95 -14.93
N PRO A 88 18.09 -1.81 -15.65
CA PRO A 88 17.84 -0.52 -15.02
C PRO A 88 16.43 -0.41 -14.40
N LEU A 89 15.44 -1.12 -14.95
CA LEU A 89 14.09 -1.13 -14.38
C LEU A 89 14.04 -1.91 -13.08
N LEU A 90 14.66 -3.09 -13.05
CA LEU A 90 14.79 -3.87 -11.82
C LEU A 90 15.58 -3.10 -10.75
N GLN A 91 16.68 -2.47 -11.15
CA GLN A 91 17.47 -1.63 -10.25
C GLN A 91 16.62 -0.52 -9.63
N GLN A 92 15.87 0.24 -10.44
CA GLN A 92 14.98 1.29 -9.93
C GLN A 92 13.93 0.71 -8.96
N ARG A 93 13.33 -0.44 -9.28
CA ARG A 93 12.35 -1.09 -8.40
C ARG A 93 12.95 -1.60 -7.11
N LEU A 94 14.22 -2.02 -7.09
CA LEU A 94 14.94 -2.34 -5.86
C LEU A 94 15.19 -1.09 -5.02
N TRP A 95 15.56 0.04 -5.63
CA TRP A 95 15.71 1.31 -4.91
C TRP A 95 14.41 1.76 -4.22
N GLU A 96 13.29 1.69 -4.94
CA GLU A 96 11.97 2.03 -4.39
C GLU A 96 11.50 0.98 -3.36
N GLY A 97 11.66 -0.30 -3.68
CA GLY A 97 11.13 -1.41 -2.91
C GLY A 97 11.91 -1.74 -1.64
N LEU A 98 13.19 -1.36 -1.53
CA LEU A 98 14.01 -1.67 -0.37
C LEU A 98 14.09 -0.55 0.66
N TYR A 99 13.46 0.61 0.42
CA TYR A 99 13.35 1.67 1.41
C TYR A 99 12.77 1.13 2.75
N PRO A 100 13.36 1.46 3.92
CA PRO A 100 14.39 2.49 4.17
C PRO A 100 15.85 2.00 4.06
N THR A 101 16.10 0.77 3.60
CA THR A 101 17.47 0.23 3.48
C THR A 101 18.31 1.10 2.54
N ARG A 102 19.51 1.49 3.00
CA ARG A 102 20.41 2.32 2.21
C ARG A 102 21.14 1.46 1.19
N LEU A 103 20.87 1.71 -0.09
CA LEU A 103 21.60 1.09 -1.18
C LEU A 103 22.87 1.89 -1.51
N HIS A 104 23.95 1.19 -1.85
CA HIS A 104 25.20 1.81 -2.29
C HIS A 104 25.87 1.02 -3.41
N ASP A 105 26.83 1.66 -4.08
CA ASP A 105 27.60 1.07 -5.17
C ASP A 105 29.01 0.66 -4.75
N ALA A 106 29.12 -0.25 -3.79
CA ALA A 106 30.41 -0.89 -3.47
C ALA A 106 30.44 -2.35 -3.93
N ALA A 107 31.66 -2.89 -4.01
CA ALA A 107 31.95 -4.30 -4.26
C ALA A 107 32.40 -5.05 -2.98
N HIS A 108 32.19 -4.46 -1.80
CA HIS A 108 32.54 -5.01 -0.49
C HIS A 108 31.39 -4.79 0.50
N GLY A 109 31.39 -5.55 1.59
CA GLY A 109 30.34 -5.58 2.61
C GLY A 109 29.13 -6.43 2.20
N ARG A 110 27.94 -6.06 2.66
CA ARG A 110 26.71 -6.79 2.35
C ARG A 110 26.23 -6.53 0.94
N ILE A 111 26.05 -7.60 0.17
CA ILE A 111 25.66 -7.52 -1.25
C ILE A 111 24.47 -8.44 -1.52
N LEU A 112 23.45 -7.90 -2.20
CA LEU A 112 22.39 -8.71 -2.81
C LEU A 112 22.83 -9.13 -4.22
N TRP A 113 22.85 -10.43 -4.48
CA TRP A 113 23.16 -10.99 -5.79
C TRP A 113 21.95 -11.67 -6.40
N ASN A 114 21.89 -11.67 -7.73
CA ASN A 114 21.02 -12.60 -8.44
C ASN A 114 21.63 -14.00 -8.36
N MET A 115 20.78 -15.01 -8.24
CA MET A 115 21.17 -16.40 -8.37
C MET A 115 21.84 -16.63 -9.74
N PRO A 116 22.87 -17.50 -9.81
CA PRO A 116 23.38 -18.37 -8.76
C PRO A 116 24.54 -17.74 -7.93
N GLY A 117 24.61 -16.41 -7.76
CA GLY A 117 25.74 -15.74 -7.06
C GLY A 117 26.07 -16.30 -5.65
N PRO A 118 27.22 -15.92 -5.03
CA PRO A 118 28.25 -14.99 -5.49
C PRO A 118 29.31 -15.64 -6.39
N GLN A 119 29.86 -14.86 -7.32
CA GLN A 119 30.92 -15.32 -8.26
C GLN A 119 32.32 -14.87 -7.85
N GLN A 120 32.42 -14.00 -6.84
CA GLN A 120 33.69 -13.52 -6.32
C GLN A 120 34.19 -14.44 -5.18
N PRO A 121 35.49 -14.78 -5.16
CA PRO A 121 36.05 -15.56 -4.06
C PRO A 121 36.06 -14.74 -2.77
N GLY A 122 35.83 -15.39 -1.63
CA GLY A 122 35.87 -14.78 -0.31
C GLY A 122 34.55 -14.21 0.20
N CYS A 123 33.50 -14.17 -0.63
CA CYS A 123 32.16 -13.79 -0.16
C CYS A 123 31.49 -14.95 0.60
N LEU A 124 30.95 -14.66 1.77
CA LEU A 124 30.20 -15.59 2.60
C LEU A 124 28.69 -15.46 2.34
N GLU A 125 28.02 -16.55 2.02
CA GLU A 125 26.56 -16.57 1.93
C GLU A 125 25.92 -16.42 3.32
N ILE A 126 25.08 -15.39 3.48
CA ILE A 126 24.30 -15.16 4.71
C ILE A 126 22.95 -15.87 4.60
N ALA A 127 22.25 -15.66 3.49
CA ALA A 127 20.93 -16.20 3.25
C ALA A 127 20.61 -16.26 1.76
N ARG A 128 19.68 -17.15 1.39
CA ARG A 128 19.27 -17.36 -0.01
C ARG A 128 17.78 -17.52 -0.15
N SER A 129 17.29 -17.13 -1.32
CA SER A 129 15.95 -17.34 -1.82
C SER A 129 16.04 -18.01 -3.21
N GLU A 130 14.93 -18.14 -3.92
CA GLU A 130 14.87 -18.75 -5.24
C GLU A 130 15.70 -17.99 -6.28
N ARG A 131 15.69 -16.65 -6.23
CA ARG A 131 16.35 -15.78 -7.21
C ARG A 131 17.38 -14.84 -6.61
N ILE A 132 17.32 -14.57 -5.32
CA ILE A 132 18.24 -13.63 -4.67
C ILE A 132 19.07 -14.33 -3.59
N VAL A 133 20.32 -13.92 -3.46
CA VAL A 133 21.22 -14.32 -2.38
C VAL A 133 21.76 -13.07 -1.68
N LEU A 134 21.80 -13.09 -0.36
CA LEU A 134 22.45 -12.09 0.46
C LEU A 134 23.79 -12.64 0.93
N VAL A 135 24.86 -11.91 0.66
CA VAL A 135 26.22 -12.33 1.02
C VAL A 135 26.96 -11.19 1.71
N ASP A 136 28.06 -11.53 2.36
CA ASP A 136 29.03 -10.58 2.91
C ASP A 136 30.38 -10.78 2.23
N CYS A 137 30.91 -9.74 1.59
CA CYS A 137 32.18 -9.78 0.88
C CYS A 137 33.25 -8.94 1.59
N PRO A 138 34.52 -9.38 1.58
CA PRO A 138 35.64 -8.63 2.15
C PRO A 138 35.93 -7.32 1.41
#